data_AF-A0A2S7PS33-F1
#
_entry.id   AF-A0A2S7PS33-F1
#
_cell.length_a   1.000
_cell.length_b   1.000
_cell.length_c   1.000
_cell.angle_alpha   90.00
_cell.angle_beta   90.00
_cell.angle_gamma   90.00
#
_symmetry.space_group_name_H-M   'P 1'
#
loop_
_entity.id
_entity.type
_entity.pdbx_description
1 polymer ?
#
loop_
_entity_poly.entity_id
_entity_poly.type
_entity_poly.pdbx_seq_one_letter_code
_entity_poly.pdbx_strand_id
1 'polypeptide(L)'
;MPTLLIPVHVSAARERLELHPDPKQVFKLWQTFVDNVNPLTKIIHAPTLQDRIFEAAWAVESVPRPLEAIMLAVYALAVVSLKPADCIHILGERKQVLVSRFRTGALWALSSTDLLSTRDLEVLQALALILMIDPQSEFSITAVALALRIAHKMKLHRAAEDSDMPFFKQEMQVRLWWYIRGLNSRARRGIGLISTIDDLGDVRLPMNVNDADLHQYMTKPPAVQHTAATEMVYCLMKYDLWTFVRKSSNFSDSLNPRETASQLVTSTSAESMAKKRKVLGEVESMLQGRYLAHLDLSIPLHHLSATMAGITIHRQRFLMFHPRNQPEGGRYMSQADEDLVFESSVKLLEFDRDVRNTSFSMKLVDHMACRTQIEALVYMVCQLKWSTGGNRMEPARRDSRGTAGDAARSSQILYCAGGFNLRSMASALASIRTQRRRCTDVHPDFAGIEGGNRGCD
;
A
#
# COMPACT_ATOMS: atom_id res chain seq x y z
N MET A 1 -2.88 -8.57 28.28
CA MET A 1 -3.43 -7.94 27.07
C MET A 1 -4.93 -7.75 27.29
N PRO A 2 -5.47 -6.54 27.17
CA PRO A 2 -6.92 -6.37 27.17
C PRO A 2 -7.56 -7.09 25.99
N THR A 3 -8.62 -7.83 26.27
CA THR A 3 -9.46 -8.45 25.24
C THR A 3 -10.52 -7.43 24.84
N LEU A 4 -10.66 -7.07 23.55
CA LEU A 4 -11.74 -6.18 23.08
C LEU A 4 -13.15 -6.65 23.50
N LEU A 5 -13.29 -7.94 23.84
CA LEU A 5 -14.55 -8.59 24.19
C LEU A 5 -14.77 -8.71 25.71
N ILE A 6 -13.79 -8.32 26.54
CA ILE A 6 -13.90 -8.35 27.99
C ILE A 6 -13.63 -6.93 28.49
N PRO A 7 -14.65 -6.23 29.02
CA PRO A 7 -14.44 -4.95 29.67
C PRO A 7 -13.40 -5.14 30.78
N VAL A 8 -12.21 -4.57 30.60
CA VAL A 8 -11.21 -4.55 31.67
C VAL A 8 -11.60 -3.41 32.59
N HIS A 9 -11.97 -3.75 33.83
CA HIS A 9 -12.15 -2.76 34.88
C HIS A 9 -10.78 -2.20 35.27
N VAL A 10 -10.34 -1.13 34.60
CA VAL A 10 -9.17 -0.36 35.07
C VAL A 10 -9.63 0.42 36.30
N SER A 11 -9.17 -0.02 37.47
CA SER A 11 -9.67 0.43 38.77
C SER A 11 -9.10 1.80 39.22
N ALA A 12 -8.17 2.43 38.48
CA ALA A 12 -7.61 3.72 38.89
C ALA A 12 -7.65 4.79 37.77
N ALA A 13 -8.18 5.97 38.06
CA ALA A 13 -8.06 7.15 37.19
C ALA A 13 -6.60 7.57 36.94
N ARG A 14 -5.71 7.28 37.91
CA ARG A 14 -4.28 7.56 37.85
C ARG A 14 -3.55 6.78 36.75
N GLU A 15 -3.86 5.50 36.58
CA GLU A 15 -3.28 4.67 35.50
C GLU A 15 -3.73 5.14 34.10
N ARG A 16 -4.89 5.80 33.98
CA ARG A 16 -5.37 6.38 32.72
C ARG A 16 -4.61 7.66 32.36
N LEU A 17 -4.32 8.51 33.34
CA LEU A 17 -3.51 9.72 33.15
C LEU A 17 -2.09 9.39 32.69
N GLU A 18 -1.51 8.31 33.22
CA GLU A 18 -0.16 7.84 32.85
C GLU A 18 -0.04 7.33 31.40
N LEU A 19 -1.17 7.13 30.70
CA LEU A 19 -1.18 6.75 29.27
C LEU A 19 -1.03 7.94 28.35
N HIS A 20 -1.36 9.15 28.79
CA HIS A 20 -1.30 10.35 27.97
C HIS A 20 0.04 11.06 28.17
N PRO A 21 0.72 11.46 27.08
CA PRO A 21 1.95 12.24 27.18
C PRO A 21 1.63 13.69 27.61
N ASP A 22 2.67 14.47 27.95
CA ASP A 22 2.47 15.88 28.29
C ASP A 22 1.94 16.68 27.08
N PRO A 23 1.24 17.82 27.29
CA PRO A 23 0.63 18.57 26.20
C PRO A 23 1.60 18.97 25.08
N LYS A 24 2.87 19.27 25.37
CA LYS A 24 3.85 19.62 24.33
C LYS A 24 4.19 18.41 23.46
N GLN A 25 4.27 17.23 24.06
CA GLN A 25 4.42 15.97 23.35
C GLN A 25 3.16 15.64 22.54
N VAL A 26 1.96 15.89 23.07
CA VAL A 26 0.69 15.72 22.32
C VAL A 26 0.71 16.53 21.03
N PHE A 27 1.08 17.81 21.07
CA PHE A 27 1.17 18.65 19.87
C PHE A 27 2.16 18.11 18.84
N LYS A 28 3.35 17.66 19.27
CA LYS A 28 4.35 17.06 18.38
C LYS A 28 3.85 15.75 17.75
N LEU A 29 3.19 14.91 18.54
CA LEU A 29 2.61 13.65 18.07
C LEU A 29 1.48 13.88 17.07
N TRP A 30 0.61 14.87 17.33
CA TRP A 30 -0.43 15.28 16.39
C TRP A 30 0.16 15.74 15.06
N GLN A 31 1.13 16.65 15.08
CA GLN A 31 1.77 17.13 13.85
C GLN A 31 2.43 15.99 13.08
N THR A 32 3.14 15.11 13.79
CA THR A 32 3.76 13.91 13.20
C THR A 32 2.72 13.00 12.54
N PHE A 33 1.55 12.82 13.17
CA PHE A 33 0.45 12.05 12.59
C PHE A 33 -0.12 12.72 11.33
N VAL A 34 -0.36 14.03 11.38
CA VAL A 34 -0.88 14.81 10.24
C VAL A 34 0.07 14.73 9.04
N ASP A 35 1.38 14.80 9.27
CA ASP A 35 2.37 14.79 8.18
C ASP A 35 2.61 13.38 7.62
N ASN A 36 2.72 12.37 8.49
CA ASN A 36 3.24 11.06 8.09
C ASN A 36 2.16 9.96 7.96
N VAL A 37 0.96 10.16 8.51
CA VAL A 37 -0.06 9.10 8.63
C VAL A 37 -1.38 9.49 7.99
N ASN A 38 -1.92 10.67 8.31
CA ASN A 38 -3.20 11.14 7.77
C ASN A 38 -3.26 11.09 6.22
N PRO A 39 -2.20 11.49 5.46
CA PRO A 39 -2.22 11.47 4.00
C PRO A 39 -2.38 10.07 3.40
N LEU A 40 -2.10 9.01 4.17
CA LEU A 40 -2.19 7.63 3.71
C LEU A 40 -3.60 7.03 3.89
N THR A 41 -4.48 7.67 4.65
CA THR A 41 -5.80 7.12 5.03
C THR A 41 -6.96 8.08 4.84
N LYS A 42 -6.80 9.35 5.26
CA LYS A 42 -7.81 10.42 5.22
C LYS A 42 -9.17 10.01 5.80
N ILE A 43 -9.17 9.18 6.85
CA ILE A 43 -10.40 8.72 7.52
C ILE A 43 -10.86 9.63 8.66
N ILE A 44 -10.05 10.62 9.02
CA ILE A 44 -10.35 11.68 9.98
C ILE A 44 -10.34 13.02 9.26
N HIS A 45 -11.10 13.99 9.78
CA HIS A 45 -11.03 15.37 9.31
C HIS A 45 -10.02 16.12 10.19
N ALA A 46 -8.82 16.38 9.66
CA ALA A 46 -7.72 16.88 10.47
C ALA A 46 -8.03 18.21 11.17
N PRO A 47 -8.65 19.23 10.53
CA PRO A 47 -8.97 20.49 11.19
C PRO A 47 -9.86 20.30 12.43
N THR A 48 -10.99 19.59 12.30
CA THR A 48 -11.93 19.40 13.42
C THR A 48 -11.35 18.52 14.53
N LEU A 49 -10.54 17.52 14.19
CA LEU A 49 -9.94 16.66 15.19
C LEU A 49 -8.79 17.37 15.94
N GLN A 50 -8.04 18.24 15.26
CA GLN A 50 -6.96 19.03 15.87
C GLN A 50 -7.49 19.84 17.06
N ASP A 51 -8.55 20.63 16.84
CA ASP A 51 -9.11 21.51 17.86
C ASP A 51 -9.51 20.70 19.11
N ARG A 52 -10.17 19.56 18.89
CA ARG A 52 -10.61 18.66 19.97
C ARG A 52 -9.45 18.00 20.71
N ILE A 53 -8.40 17.59 20.01
CA ILE A 53 -7.22 17.00 20.66
C ILE A 53 -6.48 18.06 21.47
N PHE A 54 -6.39 19.29 20.97
CA PHE A 54 -5.67 20.37 21.63
C PHE A 54 -6.40 20.83 22.89
N GLU A 55 -7.72 20.90 22.86
CA GLU A 55 -8.55 21.13 24.04
C GLU A 55 -8.41 19.96 25.05
N ALA A 56 -8.54 18.72 24.58
CA ALA A 56 -8.45 17.52 25.40
C ALA A 56 -7.08 17.32 26.07
N ALA A 57 -5.99 17.80 25.44
CA ALA A 57 -4.63 17.68 25.97
C ALA A 57 -4.46 18.31 27.36
N TRP A 58 -5.26 19.33 27.68
CA TRP A 58 -5.23 20.02 28.97
C TRP A 58 -6.25 19.50 29.99
N ALA A 59 -7.18 18.63 29.56
CA ALA A 59 -8.31 18.17 30.37
C ALA A 59 -8.60 16.67 30.16
N VAL A 60 -7.54 15.84 30.15
CA VAL A 60 -7.58 14.40 29.83
C VAL A 60 -8.65 13.63 30.62
N GLU A 61 -8.88 13.98 31.88
CA GLU A 61 -9.86 13.32 32.76
C GLU A 61 -11.31 13.41 32.25
N SER A 62 -11.62 14.46 31.47
CA SER A 62 -12.96 14.76 30.96
C SER A 62 -13.20 14.25 29.53
N VAL A 63 -12.19 13.62 28.92
CA VAL A 63 -12.23 13.24 27.50
C VAL A 63 -13.24 12.10 27.27
N PRO A 64 -14.17 12.25 26.32
CA PRO A 64 -15.06 11.15 25.91
C PRO A 64 -14.26 9.94 25.42
N ARG A 65 -14.70 8.73 25.77
CA ARG A 65 -13.98 7.49 25.44
C ARG A 65 -13.68 7.28 23.96
N PRO A 66 -14.59 7.60 23.00
CA PRO A 66 -14.27 7.52 21.58
C PRO A 66 -13.09 8.42 21.19
N LEU A 67 -13.09 9.68 21.67
CA LEU A 67 -12.01 10.63 21.41
C LEU A 67 -10.69 10.20 22.07
N GLU A 68 -10.75 9.70 23.31
CA GLU A 68 -9.58 9.17 24.02
C GLU A 68 -8.93 8.01 23.23
N ALA A 69 -9.74 7.10 22.68
CA ALA A 69 -9.27 6.00 21.84
C ALA A 69 -8.61 6.50 20.55
N ILE A 70 -9.18 7.53 19.91
CA ILE A 70 -8.59 8.19 18.72
C ILE A 70 -7.26 8.83 19.08
N MET A 71 -7.18 9.61 20.17
CA MET A 71 -5.96 10.27 20.63
C MET A 71 -4.82 9.27 20.83
N LEU A 72 -5.07 8.19 21.58
CA LEU A 72 -4.07 7.16 21.84
C LEU A 72 -3.67 6.39 20.57
N ALA A 73 -4.61 6.15 19.64
CA ALA A 73 -4.30 5.56 18.34
C ALA A 73 -3.45 6.49 17.47
N VAL A 74 -3.74 7.80 17.48
CA VAL A 74 -2.95 8.86 16.82
C VAL A 74 -1.53 8.87 17.36
N TYR A 75 -1.35 8.84 18.69
CA TYR A 75 -0.03 8.80 19.32
C TYR A 75 0.75 7.55 18.91
N ALA A 76 0.10 6.38 18.95
CA ALA A 76 0.71 5.12 18.54
C ALA A 76 1.17 5.16 17.07
N LEU A 77 0.33 5.67 16.17
CA LEU A 77 0.64 5.77 14.74
C LEU A 77 1.74 6.79 14.45
N ALA A 78 1.73 7.93 15.14
CA ALA A 78 2.82 8.91 15.08
C ALA A 78 4.16 8.24 15.47
N VAL A 79 4.21 7.53 16.61
CA VAL A 79 5.40 6.80 17.04
C VAL A 79 5.79 5.69 16.05
N VAL A 80 4.83 4.97 15.47
CA VAL A 80 5.09 4.00 14.39
C VAL A 80 5.76 4.67 13.19
N SER A 81 5.42 5.94 12.90
CA SER A 81 5.98 6.68 11.79
C SER A 81 7.42 7.19 12.02
N LEU A 82 7.79 7.48 13.28
CA LEU A 82 9.09 8.05 13.65
C LEU A 82 10.24 7.04 13.60
N LYS A 83 11.49 7.53 13.46
CA LYS A 83 12.67 6.67 13.66
C LYS A 83 12.86 6.38 15.16
N PRO A 84 13.51 5.25 15.54
CA PRO A 84 13.74 4.94 16.94
C PRO A 84 14.49 6.04 17.72
N ALA A 85 15.44 6.73 17.07
CA ALA A 85 16.18 7.83 17.67
C ALA A 85 15.28 9.04 17.97
N ASP A 86 14.38 9.39 17.04
CA ASP A 86 13.45 10.51 17.21
C ASP A 86 12.46 10.24 18.37
N CYS A 87 12.07 8.99 18.59
CA CYS A 87 11.23 8.61 19.73
C CYS A 87 11.92 8.93 21.06
N ILE A 88 13.20 8.59 21.20
CA ILE A 88 13.98 8.89 22.40
C ILE A 88 14.16 10.41 22.55
N HIS A 89 14.44 11.12 21.46
CA HIS A 89 14.63 12.56 21.49
C HIS A 89 13.35 13.34 21.83
N ILE A 90 12.19 12.94 21.29
CA ILE A 90 10.92 13.65 21.46
C ILE A 90 10.21 13.25 22.76
N LEU A 91 10.26 11.96 23.12
CA LEU A 91 9.43 11.36 24.18
C LEU A 91 10.25 10.77 25.33
N GLY A 92 11.59 10.74 25.23
CA GLY A 92 12.48 10.19 26.26
C GLY A 92 12.47 8.67 26.35
N GLU A 93 11.75 7.97 25.46
CA GLU A 93 11.48 6.53 25.59
C GLU A 93 11.71 5.74 24.30
N ARG A 94 11.91 4.42 24.46
CA ARG A 94 12.09 3.50 23.33
C ARG A 94 10.79 3.33 22.54
N LYS A 95 10.90 3.37 21.22
CA LYS A 95 9.78 3.20 20.26
C LYS A 95 8.84 2.04 20.60
N GLN A 96 9.36 0.86 20.90
CA GLN A 96 8.53 -0.33 21.19
C GLN A 96 7.69 -0.17 22.47
N VAL A 97 8.24 0.48 23.49
CA VAL A 97 7.53 0.74 24.76
C VAL A 97 6.36 1.70 24.50
N LEU A 98 6.63 2.80 23.80
CA LEU A 98 5.63 3.81 23.44
C LEU A 98 4.50 3.25 22.57
N VAL A 99 4.83 2.49 21.51
CA VAL A 99 3.81 1.84 20.65
C VAL A 99 2.95 0.89 21.47
N SER A 100 3.56 0.08 22.35
CA SER A 100 2.82 -0.85 23.20
C SER A 100 1.89 -0.12 24.18
N ARG A 101 2.39 0.92 24.85
CA ARG A 101 1.63 1.74 25.80
C ARG A 101 0.42 2.39 25.13
N PHE A 102 0.63 3.14 24.05
CA PHE A 102 -0.43 3.87 23.37
C PHE A 102 -1.43 2.92 22.69
N ARG A 103 -0.98 1.82 22.08
CA ARG A 103 -1.90 0.81 21.53
C ARG A 103 -2.78 0.17 22.61
N THR A 104 -2.18 -0.17 23.76
CA THR A 104 -2.92 -0.77 24.88
C THR A 104 -3.95 0.21 25.45
N GLY A 105 -3.55 1.47 25.66
CA GLY A 105 -4.46 2.51 26.10
C GLY A 105 -5.61 2.75 25.10
N ALA A 106 -5.33 2.78 23.81
CA ALA A 106 -6.35 2.94 22.77
C ALA A 106 -7.37 1.78 22.79
N LEU A 107 -6.88 0.54 22.96
CA LEU A 107 -7.76 -0.64 23.12
C LEU A 107 -8.60 -0.58 24.39
N TRP A 108 -8.05 -0.08 25.51
CA TRP A 108 -8.80 0.10 26.75
C TRP A 108 -9.90 1.14 26.60
N ALA A 109 -9.58 2.32 26.07
CA ALA A 109 -10.56 3.37 25.82
C ALA A 109 -11.67 2.86 24.89
N LEU A 110 -11.30 2.12 23.82
CA LEU A 110 -12.27 1.52 22.89
C LEU A 110 -13.13 0.44 23.56
N SER A 111 -12.56 -0.42 24.41
CA SER A 111 -13.30 -1.46 25.14
C SER A 111 -14.31 -0.90 26.14
N SER A 112 -14.15 0.38 26.52
CA SER A 112 -15.08 1.12 27.38
C SER A 112 -16.23 1.76 26.60
N THR A 113 -16.39 1.42 25.32
CA THR A 113 -17.48 1.86 24.44
C THR A 113 -18.37 0.68 24.05
N ASP A 114 -19.57 0.98 23.55
CA ASP A 114 -20.49 -0.03 23.00
C ASP A 114 -20.06 -0.52 21.60
N LEU A 115 -18.80 -0.94 21.44
CA LEU A 115 -18.18 -1.23 20.14
C LEU A 115 -19.04 -2.14 19.25
N LEU A 116 -19.61 -3.21 19.80
CA LEU A 116 -20.38 -4.20 19.03
C LEU A 116 -21.74 -3.67 18.56
N SER A 117 -22.34 -2.73 19.28
CA SER A 117 -23.67 -2.13 19.01
C SER A 117 -23.59 -0.68 18.53
N THR A 118 -22.40 -0.11 18.43
CA THR A 118 -22.19 1.32 18.16
C THR A 118 -22.81 1.79 16.85
N ARG A 119 -23.28 3.05 16.87
CA ARG A 119 -23.57 3.86 15.68
C ARG A 119 -22.73 5.14 15.63
N ASP A 120 -21.75 5.24 16.51
CA ASP A 120 -20.81 6.36 16.57
C ASP A 120 -19.68 6.12 15.56
N LEU A 121 -19.49 7.11 14.67
CA LEU A 121 -18.44 7.08 13.66
C LEU A 121 -17.05 7.13 14.30
N GLU A 122 -16.89 7.83 15.43
CA GLU A 122 -15.61 7.96 16.12
C GLU A 122 -15.14 6.64 16.71
N VAL A 123 -16.05 5.82 17.24
CA VAL A 123 -15.73 4.48 17.73
C VAL A 123 -15.19 3.61 16.60
N LEU A 124 -15.80 3.68 15.41
CA LEU A 124 -15.34 2.92 14.24
C LEU A 124 -14.04 3.48 13.64
N GLN A 125 -13.85 4.81 13.64
CA GLN A 125 -12.59 5.45 13.26
C GLN A 125 -11.46 5.05 14.20
N ALA A 126 -11.69 5.04 15.52
CA ALA A 126 -10.74 4.59 16.53
C ALA A 126 -10.31 3.14 16.26
N LEU A 127 -11.26 2.22 16.05
CA LEU A 127 -10.95 0.84 15.68
C LEU A 127 -10.10 0.80 14.41
N ALA A 128 -10.48 1.51 13.35
CA ALA A 128 -9.75 1.52 12.08
C ALA A 128 -8.30 2.04 12.22
N LEU A 129 -8.06 3.05 13.05
CA LEU A 129 -6.72 3.55 13.38
C LEU A 129 -5.93 2.52 14.21
N ILE A 130 -6.54 1.89 15.21
CA ILE A 130 -5.89 0.86 16.04
C ILE A 130 -5.41 -0.32 15.19
N LEU A 131 -6.23 -0.77 14.23
CA LEU A 131 -5.87 -1.86 13.31
C LEU A 131 -4.65 -1.51 12.45
N MET A 132 -4.42 -0.22 12.17
CA MET A 132 -3.29 0.27 11.38
C MET A 132 -1.95 0.20 12.12
N ILE A 133 -1.96 0.24 13.46
CA ILE A 133 -0.73 0.24 14.28
C ILE A 133 0.10 -1.04 14.04
N ASP A 134 -0.61 -2.16 13.95
CA ASP A 134 -0.02 -3.48 13.79
C ASP A 134 -0.92 -4.41 12.98
N PRO A 135 -0.95 -4.21 11.66
CA PRO A 135 -2.00 -4.76 10.81
C PRO A 135 -1.84 -6.24 10.45
N GLN A 136 -0.65 -6.81 10.68
CA GLN A 136 -0.36 -8.22 10.45
C GLN A 136 -0.54 -9.06 11.71
N SER A 137 -0.91 -8.45 12.85
CA SER A 137 -1.22 -9.23 14.04
C SER A 137 -2.52 -10.02 13.85
N GLU A 138 -2.59 -11.21 14.45
CA GLU A 138 -3.79 -12.07 14.47
C GLU A 138 -5.04 -11.30 14.93
N PHE A 139 -4.84 -10.43 15.93
CA PHE A 139 -5.85 -9.50 16.39
C PHE A 139 -6.38 -8.62 15.25
N SER A 140 -5.49 -7.92 14.53
CA SER A 140 -5.90 -6.98 13.48
C SER A 140 -6.54 -7.69 12.28
N ILE A 141 -6.02 -8.87 11.91
CA ILE A 141 -6.57 -9.70 10.84
C ILE A 141 -8.01 -10.11 11.15
N THR A 142 -8.30 -10.48 12.41
CA THR A 142 -9.65 -10.86 12.83
C THR A 142 -10.56 -9.64 13.03
N ALA A 143 -10.07 -8.61 13.73
CA ALA A 143 -10.84 -7.44 14.10
C ALA A 143 -11.21 -6.55 12.89
N VAL A 144 -10.53 -6.68 11.75
CA VAL A 144 -10.97 -5.99 10.52
C VAL A 144 -12.31 -6.53 10.00
N ALA A 145 -12.59 -7.83 10.18
CA ALA A 145 -13.88 -8.41 9.82
C ALA A 145 -14.99 -7.89 10.74
N LEU A 146 -14.68 -7.69 12.03
CA LEU A 146 -15.55 -7.01 12.98
C LEU A 146 -15.80 -5.56 12.55
N ALA A 147 -14.76 -4.79 12.23
CA ALA A 147 -14.88 -3.42 11.75
C ALA A 147 -15.77 -3.33 10.50
N LEU A 148 -15.58 -4.24 9.54
CA LEU A 148 -16.41 -4.32 8.35
C LEU A 148 -17.88 -4.64 8.68
N ARG A 149 -18.14 -5.54 9.63
CA ARG A 149 -19.51 -5.86 10.07
C ARG A 149 -20.18 -4.66 10.76
N ILE A 150 -19.45 -3.93 11.60
CA ILE A 150 -19.94 -2.69 12.23
C ILE A 150 -20.26 -1.64 11.16
N ALA A 151 -19.36 -1.44 10.19
CA ALA A 151 -19.59 -0.53 9.06
C ALA A 151 -20.85 -0.88 8.26
N HIS A 152 -21.15 -2.16 8.05
CA HIS A 152 -22.40 -2.60 7.44
C HIS A 152 -23.62 -2.29 8.30
N LYS A 153 -23.58 -2.54 9.61
CA LYS A 153 -24.66 -2.20 10.56
C LYS A 153 -24.95 -0.71 10.57
N MET A 154 -23.93 0.12 10.37
CA MET A 154 -24.03 1.58 10.25
C MET A 154 -24.42 2.04 8.84
N LYS A 155 -24.65 1.12 7.89
CA LYS A 155 -24.97 1.39 6.49
C LYS A 155 -23.92 2.22 5.72
N LEU A 156 -22.64 2.17 6.12
CA LEU A 156 -21.60 2.96 5.45
C LEU A 156 -21.39 2.58 3.98
N HIS A 157 -21.70 1.33 3.64
CA HIS A 157 -21.73 0.80 2.27
C HIS A 157 -22.83 1.40 1.37
N ARG A 158 -23.67 2.29 1.92
CA ARG A 158 -24.70 3.09 1.23
C ARG A 158 -24.70 4.56 1.69
N ALA A 159 -23.60 5.02 2.31
CA ALA A 159 -23.52 6.36 2.90
C ALA A 159 -23.81 7.51 1.91
N ALA A 160 -23.61 7.27 0.61
CA ALA A 160 -23.85 8.25 -0.44
C ALA A 160 -25.30 8.31 -0.94
N GLU A 161 -26.18 7.40 -0.48
CA GLU A 161 -27.59 7.32 -0.90
C GLU A 161 -28.52 8.12 0.03
N ASP A 162 -28.06 8.49 1.22
CA ASP A 162 -28.85 9.21 2.23
C ASP A 162 -28.88 10.71 1.92
N SER A 163 -29.90 11.17 1.17
CA SER A 163 -30.05 12.58 0.77
C SER A 163 -30.25 13.54 1.94
N ASP A 164 -30.68 13.05 3.09
CA ASP A 164 -31.03 13.88 4.25
C ASP A 164 -29.81 14.13 5.16
N MET A 165 -28.73 13.36 4.97
CA MET A 165 -27.50 13.52 5.73
C MET A 165 -26.66 14.70 5.23
N PRO A 166 -26.09 15.56 6.10
CA PRO A 166 -25.16 16.59 5.67
C PRO A 166 -23.96 16.02 4.91
N PHE A 167 -23.57 16.68 3.82
CA PHE A 167 -22.48 16.21 2.94
C PHE A 167 -21.19 15.89 3.70
N PHE A 168 -20.79 16.71 4.68
CA PHE A 168 -19.58 16.43 5.48
C PHE A 168 -19.62 15.04 6.11
N LYS A 169 -20.75 14.70 6.73
CA LYS A 169 -20.93 13.43 7.44
C LYS A 169 -20.94 12.26 6.45
N GLN A 170 -21.59 12.43 5.30
CA GLN A 170 -21.54 11.44 4.21
C GLN A 170 -20.10 11.23 3.73
N GLU A 171 -19.35 12.30 3.46
CA GLU A 171 -17.98 12.21 2.96
C GLU A 171 -17.05 11.50 3.97
N MET A 172 -17.18 11.78 5.26
CA MET A 172 -16.42 11.07 6.30
C MET A 172 -16.79 9.58 6.39
N GLN A 173 -18.06 9.23 6.21
CA GLN A 173 -18.52 7.84 6.14
C GLN A 173 -17.99 7.10 4.91
N VAL A 174 -18.02 7.76 3.74
CA VAL A 174 -17.47 7.23 2.48
C VAL A 174 -15.98 6.96 2.61
N ARG A 175 -15.20 7.93 3.12
CA ARG A 175 -13.75 7.79 3.37
C ARG A 175 -13.45 6.60 4.29
N LEU A 176 -14.18 6.48 5.40
CA LEU A 176 -13.98 5.38 6.36
C LEU A 176 -14.35 4.01 5.76
N TRP A 177 -15.46 3.93 5.00
CA TRP A 177 -15.87 2.71 4.30
C TRP A 177 -14.77 2.20 3.37
N TRP A 178 -14.26 3.06 2.49
CA TRP A 178 -13.21 2.70 1.54
C TRP A 178 -11.92 2.24 2.23
N TYR A 179 -11.57 2.86 3.36
CA TYR A 179 -10.41 2.46 4.14
C TYR A 179 -10.58 1.08 4.79
N ILE A 180 -11.68 0.84 5.52
CA ILE A 180 -11.97 -0.45 6.18
C ILE A 180 -12.07 -1.57 5.14
N ARG A 181 -12.76 -1.32 4.02
CA ARG A 181 -12.84 -2.28 2.91
C ARG A 181 -11.46 -2.61 2.35
N GLY A 182 -10.61 -1.59 2.19
CA GLY A 182 -9.22 -1.76 1.81
C GLY A 182 -8.42 -2.61 2.81
N LEU A 183 -8.61 -2.40 4.12
CA LEU A 183 -7.97 -3.21 5.17
C LEU A 183 -8.44 -4.67 5.12
N ASN A 184 -9.76 -4.91 5.07
CA ASN A 184 -10.32 -6.26 4.99
C ASN A 184 -9.81 -7.02 3.76
N SER A 185 -9.79 -6.35 2.60
CA SER A 185 -9.25 -6.92 1.38
C SER A 185 -7.77 -7.33 1.51
N ARG A 186 -6.99 -6.70 2.39
CA ARG A 186 -5.57 -7.01 2.59
C ARG A 186 -5.38 -8.14 3.59
N ALA A 187 -6.12 -8.11 4.69
CA ALA A 187 -6.15 -9.21 5.65
C ALA A 187 -6.56 -10.53 4.99
N ARG A 188 -7.65 -10.52 4.22
CA ARG A 188 -8.12 -11.69 3.45
C ARG A 188 -7.05 -12.25 2.52
N ARG A 189 -6.37 -11.38 1.75
CA ARG A 189 -5.26 -11.80 0.88
C ARG A 189 -4.11 -12.43 1.66
N GLY A 190 -3.80 -11.91 2.84
CA GLY A 190 -2.75 -12.46 3.72
C GLY A 190 -3.00 -13.91 4.12
N ILE A 191 -4.27 -14.31 4.25
CA ILE A 191 -4.70 -15.68 4.58
C ILE A 191 -5.17 -16.49 3.36
N GLY A 192 -4.87 -16.03 2.14
CA GLY A 192 -5.20 -16.75 0.90
C GLY A 192 -6.66 -16.66 0.45
N LEU A 193 -7.47 -15.78 1.04
CA LEU A 193 -8.87 -15.59 0.66
C LEU A 193 -9.05 -14.46 -0.37
N ILE A 194 -9.82 -14.74 -1.42
CA ILE A 194 -10.30 -13.73 -2.38
C ILE A 194 -11.52 -13.01 -1.75
N SER A 195 -11.75 -11.75 -2.11
CA SER A 195 -12.90 -10.95 -1.61
C SER A 195 -14.21 -11.40 -2.26
N THR A 196 -15.29 -11.33 -1.49
CA THR A 196 -16.63 -11.80 -1.89
C THR A 196 -17.51 -10.65 -2.38
N ILE A 197 -18.62 -11.00 -3.05
CA ILE A 197 -19.59 -10.06 -3.63
C ILE A 197 -20.20 -9.15 -2.54
N ASP A 198 -20.41 -9.67 -1.33
CA ASP A 198 -20.97 -8.90 -0.22
C ASP A 198 -20.05 -7.79 0.32
N ASP A 199 -18.73 -7.85 0.05
CA ASP A 199 -17.79 -6.78 0.40
C ASP A 199 -17.97 -5.52 -0.49
N LEU A 200 -18.86 -5.59 -1.49
CA LEU A 200 -18.80 -4.67 -2.61
C LEU A 200 -19.36 -3.30 -2.26
N GLY A 201 -20.63 -3.14 -1.84
CA GLY A 201 -21.27 -1.84 -1.58
C GLY A 201 -21.16 -0.83 -2.74
N ASP A 202 -22.25 -0.26 -3.24
CA ASP A 202 -22.18 0.70 -4.37
C ASP A 202 -21.91 2.14 -3.91
N VAL A 203 -20.85 2.32 -3.11
CA VAL A 203 -20.46 3.65 -2.63
C VAL A 203 -19.64 4.35 -3.69
N ARG A 204 -19.97 5.61 -3.99
CA ARG A 204 -19.13 6.50 -4.78
C ARG A 204 -17.70 6.56 -4.24
N LEU A 205 -16.73 6.92 -5.08
CA LEU A 205 -15.39 7.26 -4.59
C LEU A 205 -15.47 8.45 -3.62
N PRO A 206 -14.54 8.56 -2.66
CA PRO A 206 -14.35 9.79 -1.89
C PRO A 206 -14.16 10.97 -2.85
N MET A 207 -14.51 12.18 -2.41
CA MET A 207 -14.34 13.36 -3.25
C MET A 207 -12.87 13.78 -3.31
N ASN A 208 -12.40 14.24 -4.48
CA ASN A 208 -11.06 14.81 -4.64
C ASN A 208 -11.01 16.23 -4.06
N VAL A 209 -10.87 16.34 -2.74
CA VAL A 209 -10.89 17.60 -1.98
C VAL A 209 -9.88 17.58 -0.84
N ASN A 210 -9.32 18.74 -0.50
CA ASN A 210 -8.49 18.89 0.69
C ASN A 210 -9.39 18.96 1.93
N ASP A 211 -8.85 18.64 3.11
CA ASP A 211 -9.64 18.76 4.35
C ASP A 211 -9.98 20.24 4.64
N ALA A 212 -9.11 21.18 4.25
CA ALA A 212 -9.39 22.62 4.38
C ALA A 212 -10.62 23.09 3.59
N ASP A 213 -11.04 22.33 2.56
CA ASP A 213 -12.23 22.64 1.75
C ASP A 213 -13.51 22.03 2.35
N LEU A 214 -13.40 21.28 3.45
CA LEU A 214 -14.52 20.63 4.15
C LEU A 214 -14.85 21.39 5.44
N HIS A 215 -16.14 21.60 5.67
CA HIS A 215 -16.65 22.21 6.90
C HIS A 215 -17.69 21.32 7.56
N GLN A 216 -17.65 21.18 8.89
CA GLN A 216 -18.50 20.25 9.64
C GLN A 216 -20.03 20.45 9.43
N TYR A 217 -20.45 21.67 9.08
CA TYR A 217 -21.85 22.04 8.82
C TYR A 217 -22.23 22.08 7.33
N MET A 218 -21.34 21.72 6.40
CA MET A 218 -21.65 21.75 4.98
C MET A 218 -22.71 20.69 4.64
N THR A 219 -23.78 21.11 3.98
CA THR A 219 -24.87 20.23 3.51
C THR A 219 -24.72 19.85 2.04
N LYS A 220 -23.95 20.62 1.27
CA LYS A 220 -23.69 20.42 -0.14
C LYS A 220 -22.19 20.18 -0.39
N PRO A 221 -21.81 19.45 -1.46
CA PRO A 221 -20.42 19.32 -1.86
C PRO A 221 -19.79 20.70 -2.14
N PRO A 222 -18.46 20.84 -2.01
CA PRO A 222 -17.76 22.06 -2.44
C PRO A 222 -18.06 22.37 -3.90
N ALA A 223 -18.27 23.65 -4.21
CA ALA A 223 -18.67 24.07 -5.56
C ALA A 223 -17.58 23.83 -6.62
N VAL A 224 -16.31 23.87 -6.22
CA VAL A 224 -15.17 23.63 -7.10
C VAL A 224 -14.72 22.18 -6.95
N GLN A 225 -14.79 21.42 -8.04
CA GLN A 225 -14.12 20.13 -8.13
C GLN A 225 -12.67 20.37 -8.55
N HIS A 226 -11.73 19.94 -7.72
CA HIS A 226 -10.31 20.03 -8.05
C HIS A 226 -9.98 19.07 -9.19
N THR A 227 -9.47 19.62 -10.29
CA THR A 227 -8.85 18.85 -11.37
C THR A 227 -7.39 18.52 -11.04
N ALA A 228 -6.76 19.30 -10.17
CA ALA A 228 -5.41 19.06 -9.67
C ALA A 228 -5.38 18.00 -8.54
N ALA A 229 -4.17 17.56 -8.20
CA ALA A 229 -3.94 16.67 -7.07
C ALA A 229 -4.30 17.36 -5.75
N THR A 230 -5.07 16.67 -4.90
CA THR A 230 -5.40 17.08 -3.53
C THR A 230 -4.75 16.13 -2.52
N GLU A 231 -4.90 16.41 -1.24
CA GLU A 231 -4.50 15.49 -0.16
C GLU A 231 -5.13 14.07 -0.27
N MET A 232 -6.19 13.91 -1.06
CA MET A 232 -6.84 12.61 -1.31
C MET A 232 -6.17 11.76 -2.39
N VAL A 233 -5.19 12.29 -3.13
CA VAL A 233 -4.62 11.65 -4.33
C VAL A 233 -4.10 10.23 -4.08
N TYR A 234 -3.38 10.03 -2.96
CA TYR A 234 -2.84 8.72 -2.58
C TYR A 234 -3.96 7.68 -2.36
N CYS A 235 -5.03 8.09 -1.68
CA CYS A 235 -6.18 7.24 -1.38
C CYS A 235 -7.02 6.96 -2.64
N LEU A 236 -7.34 8.00 -3.41
CA LEU A 236 -8.18 7.91 -4.60
C LEU A 236 -7.60 7.01 -5.66
N MET A 237 -6.31 7.15 -5.96
CA MET A 237 -5.62 6.29 -6.93
C MET A 237 -5.81 4.80 -6.62
N LYS A 238 -5.77 4.42 -5.34
CA LYS A 238 -5.97 3.04 -4.89
C LYS A 238 -7.43 2.61 -4.99
N TYR A 239 -8.36 3.47 -4.62
CA TYR A 239 -9.78 3.18 -4.64
C TYR A 239 -10.32 3.12 -6.08
N ASP A 240 -9.80 3.94 -7.00
CA ASP A 240 -10.22 3.95 -8.40
C ASP A 240 -9.75 2.70 -9.15
N LEU A 241 -8.57 2.14 -8.82
CA LEU A 241 -8.16 0.82 -9.30
C LEU A 241 -9.16 -0.29 -8.93
N TRP A 242 -9.73 -0.24 -7.72
CA TRP A 242 -10.80 -1.16 -7.33
C TRP A 242 -12.08 -0.94 -8.13
N THR A 243 -12.44 0.33 -8.34
CA THR A 243 -13.63 0.70 -9.13
C THR A 243 -13.47 0.26 -10.58
N PHE A 244 -12.29 0.41 -11.16
CA PHE A 244 -11.96 -0.05 -12.51
C PHE A 244 -12.23 -1.55 -12.67
N VAL A 245 -11.68 -2.39 -11.78
CA VAL A 245 -11.89 -3.85 -11.85
C VAL A 245 -13.37 -4.21 -11.74
N ARG A 246 -14.17 -3.45 -10.97
CA ARG A 246 -15.61 -3.68 -10.86
C ARG A 246 -16.39 -3.25 -12.10
N LYS A 247 -16.08 -2.07 -12.64
CA LYS A 247 -16.89 -1.42 -13.70
C LYS A 247 -16.41 -1.73 -15.11
N SER A 248 -15.22 -2.31 -15.28
CA SER A 248 -14.69 -2.64 -16.59
C SER A 248 -15.54 -3.72 -17.25
N SER A 249 -15.93 -3.49 -18.51
CA SER A 249 -16.59 -4.48 -19.36
C SER A 249 -15.73 -5.73 -19.58
N ASN A 250 -14.43 -5.65 -19.31
CA ASN A 250 -13.55 -6.81 -19.36
C ASN A 250 -13.88 -7.84 -18.25
N PHE A 251 -14.63 -7.46 -17.21
CA PHE A 251 -14.97 -8.30 -16.05
C PHE A 251 -16.46 -8.31 -15.69
N SER A 252 -17.31 -7.64 -16.49
CA SER A 252 -18.73 -7.40 -16.17
C SER A 252 -19.60 -8.65 -16.18
N ASP A 253 -19.21 -9.68 -16.93
CA ASP A 253 -20.04 -10.88 -17.15
C ASP A 253 -19.98 -11.86 -15.96
N SER A 254 -19.16 -11.56 -14.95
CA SER A 254 -18.94 -12.40 -13.78
C SER A 254 -19.66 -11.85 -12.56
N LEU A 255 -20.26 -12.76 -11.78
CA LEU A 255 -20.79 -12.45 -10.44
C LEU A 255 -19.70 -11.88 -9.52
N ASN A 256 -18.43 -12.24 -9.75
CA ASN A 256 -17.28 -11.72 -9.00
C ASN A 256 -16.19 -11.17 -9.95
N PRO A 257 -16.27 -9.89 -10.35
CA PRO A 257 -15.29 -9.27 -11.26
C PRO A 257 -13.84 -9.38 -10.80
N ARG A 258 -13.62 -9.42 -9.48
CA ARG A 258 -12.28 -9.52 -8.88
C ARG A 258 -11.68 -10.92 -9.05
N GLU A 259 -12.51 -11.95 -8.93
CA GLU A 259 -12.08 -13.32 -9.18
C GLU A 259 -11.69 -13.50 -10.66
N THR A 260 -12.50 -12.98 -11.57
CA THR A 260 -12.20 -12.98 -13.01
C THR A 260 -10.92 -12.19 -13.32
N ALA A 261 -10.70 -11.03 -12.70
CA ALA A 261 -9.44 -10.30 -12.83
C ALA A 261 -8.24 -11.11 -12.30
N SER A 262 -8.41 -11.84 -11.19
CA SER A 262 -7.37 -12.73 -10.65
C SER A 262 -7.08 -13.90 -11.59
N GLN A 263 -8.11 -14.54 -12.14
CA GLN A 263 -7.98 -15.64 -13.11
C GLN A 263 -7.34 -15.17 -14.41
N LEU A 264 -7.63 -13.94 -14.85
CA LEU A 264 -7.02 -13.34 -16.03
C LEU A 264 -5.49 -13.24 -15.87
N VAL A 265 -4.99 -12.88 -14.68
CA VAL A 265 -3.54 -12.77 -14.43
C VAL A 265 -2.82 -14.11 -14.64
N THR A 266 -3.42 -15.22 -14.22
CA THR A 266 -2.83 -16.57 -14.30
C THR A 266 -3.18 -17.32 -15.58
N SER A 267 -4.14 -16.84 -16.37
CA SER A 267 -4.53 -17.48 -17.64
C SER A 267 -3.38 -17.47 -18.64
N THR A 268 -3.19 -18.58 -19.36
CA THR A 268 -2.12 -18.80 -20.33
C THR A 268 -2.60 -18.86 -21.79
N SER A 269 -3.89 -18.63 -22.07
CA SER A 269 -4.39 -18.68 -23.45
C SER A 269 -3.94 -17.47 -24.28
N ALA A 270 -3.82 -17.65 -25.60
CA ALA A 270 -3.45 -16.55 -26.50
C ALA A 270 -4.46 -15.39 -26.46
N GLU A 271 -5.76 -15.70 -26.37
CA GLU A 271 -6.82 -14.71 -26.21
C GLU A 271 -6.68 -13.91 -24.90
N SER A 272 -6.29 -14.56 -23.81
CA SER A 272 -6.09 -13.88 -22.53
C SER A 272 -4.88 -12.93 -22.56
N MET A 273 -3.86 -13.22 -23.37
CA MET A 273 -2.71 -12.32 -23.56
C MET A 273 -3.10 -10.98 -24.21
N ALA A 274 -3.96 -11.03 -25.24
CA ALA A 274 -4.50 -9.82 -25.84
C ALA A 274 -5.34 -9.02 -24.81
N LYS A 275 -6.19 -9.72 -24.04
CA LYS A 275 -7.00 -9.13 -22.98
C LYS A 275 -6.15 -8.52 -21.85
N LYS A 276 -5.07 -9.18 -21.42
CA LYS A 276 -4.10 -8.64 -20.44
C LYS A 276 -3.50 -7.33 -20.91
N ARG A 277 -3.04 -7.26 -22.17
CA ARG A 277 -2.44 -6.04 -22.73
C ARG A 277 -3.44 -4.89 -22.79
N LYS A 278 -4.68 -5.17 -23.22
CA LYS A 278 -5.78 -4.20 -23.23
C LYS A 278 -6.06 -3.65 -21.83
N VAL A 279 -6.26 -4.54 -20.85
CA VAL A 279 -6.55 -4.15 -19.45
C VAL A 279 -5.41 -3.33 -18.85
N LEU A 280 -4.15 -3.69 -19.10
CA LEU A 280 -3.00 -2.90 -18.63
C LEU A 280 -2.98 -1.50 -19.23
N GLY A 281 -3.21 -1.38 -20.55
CA GLY A 281 -3.26 -0.09 -21.23
C GLY A 281 -4.38 0.81 -20.72
N GLU A 282 -5.55 0.25 -20.42
CA GLU A 282 -6.68 0.97 -19.81
C GLU A 282 -6.33 1.47 -18.40
N VAL A 283 -5.72 0.62 -17.55
CA VAL A 283 -5.30 0.99 -16.20
C VAL A 283 -4.25 2.09 -16.22
N GLU A 284 -3.23 1.95 -17.08
CA GLU A 284 -2.16 2.94 -17.22
C GLU A 284 -2.70 4.29 -17.71
N SER A 285 -3.56 4.27 -18.73
CA SER A 285 -4.18 5.50 -19.26
C SER A 285 -5.04 6.19 -18.20
N MET A 286 -5.80 5.42 -17.43
CA MET A 286 -6.63 5.94 -16.34
C MET A 286 -5.78 6.57 -15.23
N LEU A 287 -4.73 5.88 -14.76
CA LEU A 287 -3.82 6.42 -13.75
C LEU A 287 -3.09 7.67 -14.26
N GLN A 288 -2.63 7.65 -15.51
CA GLN A 288 -1.91 8.76 -16.11
C GLN A 288 -2.80 10.00 -16.23
N GLY A 289 -3.97 9.85 -16.84
CA GLY A 289 -4.86 10.97 -17.14
C GLY A 289 -5.56 11.56 -15.90
N ARG A 290 -5.92 10.73 -14.91
CA ARG A 290 -6.66 11.19 -13.72
C ARG A 290 -5.77 11.65 -12.57
N TYR A 291 -4.55 11.12 -12.47
CA TYR A 291 -3.70 11.34 -11.30
C TYR A 291 -2.31 11.82 -11.69
N LEU A 292 -1.53 11.00 -12.42
CA LEU A 292 -0.10 11.25 -12.60
C LEU A 292 0.21 12.56 -13.35
N ALA A 293 -0.63 12.94 -14.31
CA ALA A 293 -0.47 14.20 -15.07
C ALA A 293 -0.58 15.47 -14.19
N HIS A 294 -1.13 15.34 -12.98
CA HIS A 294 -1.35 16.45 -12.06
C HIS A 294 -0.40 16.44 -10.85
N LEU A 295 0.59 15.54 -10.82
CA LEU A 295 1.50 15.40 -9.70
C LEU A 295 2.75 16.29 -9.87
N ASP A 296 3.03 17.08 -8.84
CA ASP A 296 4.33 17.73 -8.63
C ASP A 296 5.23 16.83 -7.78
N LEU A 297 6.27 16.24 -8.38
CA LEU A 297 7.17 15.30 -7.71
C LEU A 297 8.08 15.92 -6.64
N SER A 298 8.11 17.25 -6.50
CA SER A 298 8.76 17.93 -5.37
C SER A 298 7.99 17.78 -4.07
N ILE A 299 6.68 17.53 -4.15
CA ILE A 299 5.80 17.33 -3.00
C ILE A 299 5.88 15.87 -2.54
N PRO A 300 6.21 15.58 -1.26
CA PRO A 300 6.44 14.20 -0.80
C PRO A 300 5.26 13.24 -1.04
N LEU A 301 4.03 13.69 -0.82
CA LEU A 301 2.83 12.86 -1.04
C LEU A 301 2.62 12.54 -2.52
N HIS A 302 2.89 13.50 -3.40
CA HIS A 302 2.79 13.31 -4.85
C HIS A 302 3.86 12.35 -5.35
N HIS A 303 5.11 12.53 -4.92
CA HIS A 303 6.18 11.59 -5.23
C HIS A 303 5.82 10.16 -4.79
N LEU A 304 5.38 9.98 -3.53
CA LEU A 304 4.94 8.68 -3.03
C LEU A 304 3.78 8.10 -3.87
N SER A 305 2.82 8.94 -4.26
CA SER A 305 1.67 8.52 -5.10
C SER A 305 2.13 8.06 -6.48
N ALA A 306 3.04 8.79 -7.12
CA ALA A 306 3.63 8.41 -8.41
C ALA A 306 4.40 7.09 -8.30
N THR A 307 5.25 6.94 -7.27
CA THR A 307 5.98 5.69 -7.01
C THR A 307 5.02 4.51 -6.79
N MET A 308 3.93 4.72 -6.06
CA MET A 308 2.91 3.71 -5.83
C MET A 308 2.12 3.32 -7.10
N ALA A 309 1.83 4.27 -7.97
CA ALA A 309 1.25 4.01 -9.29
C ALA A 309 2.20 3.15 -10.13
N GLY A 310 3.48 3.54 -10.21
CA GLY A 310 4.52 2.82 -10.93
C GLY A 310 4.66 1.39 -10.44
N ILE A 311 4.67 1.17 -9.12
CA ILE A 311 4.71 -0.19 -8.55
C ILE A 311 3.47 -0.98 -8.95
N THR A 312 2.28 -0.38 -8.90
CA THR A 312 1.06 -1.06 -9.32
C THR A 312 1.18 -1.50 -10.78
N ILE A 313 1.53 -0.59 -11.68
CA ILE A 313 1.63 -0.84 -13.12
C ILE A 313 2.67 -1.93 -13.43
N HIS A 314 3.90 -1.76 -12.94
CA HIS A 314 4.98 -2.70 -13.22
C HIS A 314 4.79 -4.05 -12.53
N ARG A 315 4.11 -4.10 -11.37
CA ARG A 315 3.75 -5.37 -10.74
C ARG A 315 2.72 -6.12 -11.57
N GLN A 316 1.70 -5.43 -12.10
CA GLN A 316 0.72 -6.08 -12.97
C GLN A 316 1.35 -6.53 -14.29
N ARG A 317 2.21 -5.71 -14.92
CA ARG A 317 3.02 -6.11 -16.09
C ARG A 317 3.83 -7.36 -15.80
N PHE A 318 4.62 -7.34 -14.73
CA PHE A 318 5.43 -8.48 -14.32
C PHE A 318 4.58 -9.74 -14.10
N LEU A 319 3.49 -9.66 -13.33
CA LEU A 319 2.65 -10.81 -13.02
C LEU A 319 1.91 -11.36 -14.26
N MET A 320 1.31 -10.49 -15.08
CA MET A 320 0.51 -10.90 -16.23
C MET A 320 1.35 -11.51 -17.36
N PHE A 321 2.59 -11.02 -17.55
CA PHE A 321 3.48 -11.45 -18.62
C PHE A 321 4.61 -12.38 -18.16
N HIS A 322 4.67 -12.71 -16.86
CA HIS A 322 5.62 -13.68 -16.31
C HIS A 322 5.59 -14.97 -17.15
N PRO A 323 6.74 -15.61 -17.45
CA PRO A 323 6.77 -16.83 -18.28
C PRO A 323 5.78 -17.92 -17.83
N ARG A 324 5.63 -18.13 -16.51
CA ARG A 324 4.66 -19.08 -15.94
C ARG A 324 3.19 -18.81 -16.30
N ASN A 325 2.84 -17.57 -16.65
CA ASN A 325 1.50 -17.12 -17.00
C ASN A 325 1.37 -16.83 -18.51
N GLN A 326 2.33 -17.29 -19.32
CA GLN A 326 2.33 -17.19 -20.78
C GLN A 326 1.94 -18.55 -21.40
N PRO A 327 1.47 -18.58 -22.66
CA PRO A 327 1.26 -19.83 -23.39
C PRO A 327 2.52 -20.71 -23.33
N GLU A 328 2.30 -22.01 -23.12
CA GLU A 328 3.37 -23.02 -23.05
C GLU A 328 4.49 -22.69 -22.03
N GLY A 329 4.15 -22.01 -20.94
CA GLY A 329 5.13 -21.64 -19.90
C GLY A 329 6.18 -20.63 -20.39
N GLY A 330 5.86 -19.88 -21.44
CA GLY A 330 6.72 -18.85 -22.00
C GLY A 330 7.88 -19.36 -22.85
N ARG A 331 7.79 -20.62 -23.33
CA ARG A 331 8.81 -21.22 -24.21
C ARG A 331 9.03 -20.42 -25.50
N TYR A 332 7.95 -19.82 -26.02
CA TYR A 332 7.93 -19.02 -27.25
C TYR A 332 7.53 -17.55 -27.00
N MET A 333 7.94 -16.98 -25.86
CA MET A 333 7.71 -15.56 -25.61
C MET A 333 8.36 -14.69 -26.69
N SER A 334 7.65 -13.64 -27.09
CA SER A 334 8.23 -12.61 -27.96
C SER A 334 9.33 -11.84 -27.22
N GLN A 335 10.32 -11.34 -27.95
CA GLN A 335 11.38 -10.50 -27.36
C GLN A 335 10.78 -9.29 -26.62
N ALA A 336 9.73 -8.69 -27.17
CA ALA A 336 9.03 -7.56 -26.55
C ALA A 336 8.43 -7.92 -25.18
N ASP A 337 7.89 -9.13 -25.02
CA ASP A 337 7.37 -9.59 -23.72
C ASP A 337 8.49 -9.95 -22.75
N GLU A 338 9.60 -10.52 -23.22
CA GLU A 338 10.79 -10.77 -22.40
C GLU A 338 11.35 -9.45 -21.86
N ASP A 339 11.53 -8.45 -22.72
CA ASP A 339 12.01 -7.12 -22.35
C ASP A 339 11.06 -6.42 -21.38
N LEU A 340 9.75 -6.52 -21.60
CA LEU A 340 8.73 -5.93 -20.72
C LEU A 340 8.76 -6.52 -19.31
N VAL A 341 8.93 -7.84 -19.17
CA VAL A 341 9.02 -8.49 -17.86
C VAL A 341 10.33 -8.12 -17.17
N PHE A 342 11.44 -8.11 -17.90
CA PHE A 342 12.74 -7.73 -17.37
C PHE A 342 12.77 -6.26 -16.92
N GLU A 343 12.34 -5.33 -17.76
CA GLU A 343 12.23 -3.91 -17.42
C GLU A 343 11.34 -3.70 -16.20
N SER A 344 10.18 -4.38 -16.16
CA SER A 344 9.28 -4.30 -15.01
C SER A 344 9.94 -4.82 -13.73
N SER A 345 10.77 -5.86 -13.81
CA SER A 345 11.52 -6.35 -12.66
C SER A 345 12.53 -5.31 -12.14
N VAL A 346 13.22 -4.60 -13.04
CA VAL A 346 14.16 -3.52 -12.68
C VAL A 346 13.43 -2.34 -12.05
N LYS A 347 12.36 -1.87 -12.70
CA LYS A 347 11.53 -0.75 -12.22
C LYS A 347 10.95 -1.01 -10.85
N LEU A 348 10.51 -2.24 -10.57
CA LEU A 348 10.02 -2.61 -9.25
C LEU A 348 11.08 -2.39 -8.16
N LEU A 349 12.33 -2.78 -8.40
CA LEU A 349 13.42 -2.56 -7.43
C LEU A 349 13.79 -1.08 -7.25
N GLU A 350 13.76 -0.32 -8.34
CA GLU A 350 13.97 1.13 -8.31
C GLU A 350 12.91 1.80 -7.43
N PHE A 351 11.63 1.53 -7.68
CA PHE A 351 10.55 2.10 -6.88
C PHE A 351 10.55 1.62 -5.42
N ASP A 352 11.05 0.41 -5.15
CA ASP A 352 11.19 -0.08 -3.77
C ASP A 352 12.31 0.64 -3.02
N ARG A 353 13.38 1.00 -3.73
CA ARG A 353 14.41 1.91 -3.21
C ARG A 353 13.84 3.32 -3.00
N ASP A 354 13.02 3.82 -3.91
CA ASP A 354 12.44 5.16 -3.79
C ASP A 354 11.54 5.26 -2.56
N VAL A 355 10.65 4.29 -2.35
CA VAL A 355 9.80 4.23 -1.14
C VAL A 355 10.61 4.14 0.15
N ARG A 356 11.71 3.37 0.15
CA ARG A 356 12.67 3.32 1.26
C ARG A 356 13.27 4.68 1.63
N ASN A 357 13.37 5.58 0.65
CA ASN A 357 13.96 6.91 0.81
C ASN A 357 12.92 8.02 0.98
N THR A 358 11.62 7.70 1.04
CA THR A 358 10.59 8.71 1.32
C THR A 358 10.61 9.15 2.78
N SER A 359 9.99 10.30 3.06
CA SER A 359 9.74 10.78 4.43
C SER A 359 8.68 9.93 5.17
N PHE A 360 7.89 9.14 4.44
CA PHE A 360 6.85 8.30 5.02
C PHE A 360 7.41 7.00 5.60
N SER A 361 6.79 6.52 6.67
CA SER A 361 7.18 5.26 7.28
C SER A 361 6.89 4.08 6.38
N MET A 362 7.95 3.34 6.02
CA MET A 362 7.82 2.10 5.26
C MET A 362 6.83 1.11 5.87
N LYS A 363 6.81 0.97 7.21
CA LYS A 363 5.89 0.03 7.87
C LYS A 363 4.43 0.35 7.51
N LEU A 364 4.09 1.64 7.45
CA LEU A 364 2.75 2.09 7.09
C LEU A 364 2.50 1.94 5.58
N VAL A 365 3.46 2.33 4.74
CA VAL A 365 3.35 2.24 3.27
C VAL A 365 3.27 0.78 2.81
N ASP A 366 4.08 -0.12 3.34
CA ASP A 366 4.14 -1.53 2.96
C ASP A 366 2.83 -2.26 3.26
N HIS A 367 2.25 -1.99 4.44
CA HIS A 367 0.93 -2.51 4.76
C HIS A 367 -0.15 -2.00 3.79
N MET A 368 -0.02 -0.74 3.35
CA MET A 368 -0.95 -0.13 2.42
C MET A 368 -0.75 -0.60 0.96
N ALA A 369 0.40 -1.20 0.65
CA ALA A 369 0.84 -1.60 -0.69
C ALA A 369 0.94 -3.13 -0.92
N CYS A 370 0.85 -3.97 0.12
CA CYS A 370 0.99 -5.44 0.06
C CYS A 370 2.27 -5.93 -0.65
N ARG A 371 3.45 -5.44 -0.26
CA ARG A 371 4.70 -5.71 -0.99
C ARG A 371 5.40 -7.00 -0.58
N THR A 372 5.71 -7.82 -1.59
CA THR A 372 6.93 -8.63 -1.69
C THR A 372 7.34 -8.61 -3.16
N GLN A 373 8.57 -8.19 -3.45
CA GLN A 373 9.13 -8.17 -4.81
C GLN A 373 10.10 -9.32 -5.05
N ILE A 374 10.05 -10.34 -4.19
CA ILE A 374 10.96 -11.48 -4.22
C ILE A 374 10.88 -12.19 -5.58
N GLU A 375 9.68 -12.32 -6.15
CA GLU A 375 9.52 -12.94 -7.48
C GLU A 375 10.27 -12.16 -8.58
N ALA A 376 10.22 -10.82 -8.54
CA ALA A 376 10.95 -9.98 -9.49
C ALA A 376 12.47 -10.06 -9.30
N LEU A 377 12.93 -10.11 -8.04
CA LEU A 377 14.35 -10.32 -7.71
C LEU A 377 14.85 -11.68 -8.21
N VAL A 378 14.12 -12.75 -7.91
CA VAL A 378 14.45 -14.12 -8.33
C VAL A 378 14.51 -14.18 -9.85
N TYR A 379 13.50 -13.65 -10.54
CA TYR A 379 13.47 -13.59 -11.99
C TYR A 379 14.69 -12.86 -12.57
N MET A 380 15.01 -11.67 -12.05
CA MET A 380 16.14 -10.87 -12.53
C MET A 380 17.48 -11.58 -12.33
N VAL A 381 17.71 -12.18 -11.15
CA VAL A 381 18.95 -12.93 -10.87
C VAL A 381 19.07 -14.13 -11.80
N CYS A 382 17.97 -14.84 -12.06
CA CYS A 382 17.95 -15.92 -13.04
C CYS A 382 18.36 -15.38 -14.42
N GLN A 383 17.71 -14.34 -14.94
CA GLN A 383 18.02 -13.77 -16.26
C GLN A 383 19.48 -13.31 -16.40
N LEU A 384 20.01 -12.64 -15.37
CA LEU A 384 21.39 -12.13 -15.39
C LEU A 384 22.45 -13.25 -15.42
N LYS A 385 22.21 -14.37 -14.71
CA LYS A 385 23.12 -15.53 -14.78
C LYS A 385 23.22 -16.09 -16.20
N TRP A 386 22.12 -16.08 -16.94
CA TRP A 386 22.06 -16.64 -18.29
C TRP A 386 22.53 -15.67 -19.38
N SER A 387 22.43 -14.34 -19.17
CA SER A 387 22.94 -13.35 -20.13
C SER A 387 24.45 -13.17 -20.07
N THR A 388 25.10 -13.45 -18.93
CA THR A 388 26.57 -13.39 -18.79
C THR A 388 27.30 -14.63 -19.29
N GLY A 389 26.60 -15.74 -19.56
CA GLY A 389 27.16 -16.94 -20.18
C GLY A 389 27.10 -16.84 -21.70
N GLY A 390 28.05 -16.15 -22.32
CA GLY A 390 28.04 -15.83 -23.75
C GLY A 390 27.85 -17.03 -24.69
N ASN A 391 27.15 -16.77 -25.80
CA ASN A 391 27.10 -17.45 -27.13
C ASN A 391 27.17 -18.99 -27.27
N ARG A 392 27.08 -19.78 -26.20
CA ARG A 392 27.14 -21.26 -26.26
C ARG A 392 25.93 -22.00 -25.70
N MET A 393 24.83 -21.32 -25.35
CA MET A 393 23.66 -21.97 -24.73
C MET A 393 22.29 -21.45 -25.21
N GLU A 394 22.14 -21.16 -26.50
CA GLU A 394 20.82 -20.93 -27.14
C GLU A 394 19.84 -22.12 -26.96
N PRO A 395 20.26 -23.40 -27.13
CA PRO A 395 19.34 -24.54 -26.95
C PRO A 395 18.92 -24.76 -25.49
N ALA A 396 19.84 -24.57 -24.53
CA ALA A 396 19.57 -24.77 -23.10
C ALA A 396 18.69 -23.68 -22.48
N ARG A 397 18.62 -22.49 -23.11
CA ARG A 397 17.70 -21.39 -22.76
C ARG A 397 16.24 -21.71 -23.10
N ARG A 398 15.95 -22.71 -23.95
CA ARG A 398 14.56 -23.11 -24.32
C ARG A 398 13.95 -24.20 -23.43
N ASP A 399 14.77 -25.03 -22.78
CA ASP A 399 14.31 -26.11 -21.87
C ASP A 399 14.25 -25.68 -20.40
N SER A 400 15.03 -24.68 -19.98
CA SER A 400 15.11 -24.21 -18.58
C SER A 400 14.11 -23.10 -18.21
N ARG A 401 13.28 -22.63 -19.16
CA ARG A 401 12.21 -21.65 -18.87
C ARG A 401 11.11 -22.22 -17.97
N GLY A 402 10.90 -23.54 -18.03
CA GLY A 402 10.04 -24.27 -17.08
C GLY A 402 10.62 -24.30 -15.66
N THR A 403 11.93 -24.45 -15.50
CA THR A 403 12.59 -24.62 -14.19
C THR A 403 12.75 -23.30 -13.41
N ALA A 404 12.85 -22.16 -14.09
CA ALA A 404 12.76 -20.85 -13.44
C ALA A 404 11.37 -20.59 -12.82
N GLY A 405 10.31 -21.11 -13.45
CA GLY A 405 8.95 -21.13 -12.88
C GLY A 405 8.85 -21.98 -11.61
N ASP A 406 9.58 -23.10 -11.55
CA ASP A 406 9.60 -24.00 -10.40
C ASP A 406 10.48 -23.49 -9.24
N ALA A 407 11.61 -22.81 -9.52
CA ALA A 407 12.42 -22.16 -8.48
C ALA A 407 11.66 -21.04 -7.76
N ALA A 408 10.74 -20.35 -8.47
CA ALA A 408 9.83 -19.39 -7.86
C ALA A 408 8.74 -20.06 -6.99
N ARG A 409 8.25 -21.27 -7.36
CA ARG A 409 7.34 -22.06 -6.50
C ARG A 409 7.98 -22.41 -5.16
N SER A 410 9.24 -22.83 -5.15
CA SER A 410 9.98 -23.14 -3.92
C SER A 410 10.20 -21.92 -3.03
N SER A 411 10.35 -20.73 -3.63
CA SER A 411 10.50 -19.46 -2.88
C SER A 411 9.21 -19.03 -2.17
N GLN A 412 8.04 -19.38 -2.71
CA GLN A 412 6.74 -19.14 -2.07
C GLN A 412 6.55 -20.02 -0.83
N ILE A 413 7.14 -21.22 -0.82
CA ILE A 413 7.18 -22.14 0.34
C ILE A 413 8.22 -21.66 1.38
N LEU A 414 9.42 -21.25 0.96
CA LEU A 414 10.45 -20.73 1.88
C LEU A 414 10.07 -19.39 2.54
N TYR A 415 9.27 -18.56 1.87
CA TYR A 415 8.81 -17.29 2.44
C TYR A 415 7.79 -17.48 3.56
N CYS A 416 6.94 -18.50 3.47
CA CYS A 416 6.09 -18.92 4.60
C CYS A 416 6.92 -19.42 5.81
N ALA A 417 8.20 -19.73 5.61
CA ALA A 417 9.11 -20.24 6.64
C ALA A 417 10.11 -19.19 7.21
N GLY A 418 9.98 -17.90 6.87
CA GLY A 418 10.53 -16.82 7.69
C GLY A 418 12.05 -16.64 7.74
N GLY A 419 12.79 -16.81 6.64
CA GLY A 419 14.24 -16.55 6.69
C GLY A 419 14.91 -16.21 5.37
N PHE A 420 15.18 -14.92 5.10
CA PHE A 420 16.30 -14.50 4.24
C PHE A 420 16.86 -13.13 4.67
N ASN A 421 18.19 -13.03 4.80
CA ASN A 421 18.94 -11.89 5.34
C ASN A 421 19.27 -10.84 4.26
N LEU A 422 18.85 -9.60 4.47
CA LEU A 422 19.01 -8.45 3.56
C LEU A 422 20.47 -8.00 3.32
N ARG A 423 21.44 -8.36 4.18
CA ARG A 423 22.84 -7.92 4.04
C ARG A 423 23.59 -8.57 2.87
N SER A 424 23.26 -9.81 2.51
CA SER A 424 23.84 -10.48 1.34
C SER A 424 23.37 -9.86 0.02
N MET A 425 22.20 -9.23 0.02
CA MET A 425 21.55 -8.63 -1.16
C MET A 425 22.24 -7.31 -1.60
N ALA A 426 22.70 -6.50 -0.64
CA ALA A 426 23.44 -5.27 -0.93
C ALA A 426 24.82 -5.55 -1.57
N SER A 427 25.48 -6.63 -1.14
CA SER A 427 26.77 -7.08 -1.71
C SER A 427 26.61 -7.55 -3.17
N ALA A 428 25.52 -8.27 -3.47
CA ALA A 428 25.22 -8.71 -4.84
C ALA A 428 24.95 -7.54 -5.79
N LEU A 429 24.20 -6.52 -5.35
CA LEU A 429 23.92 -5.31 -6.13
C LEU A 429 25.16 -4.45 -6.42
N ALA A 430 26.12 -4.41 -5.48
CA ALA A 430 27.40 -3.74 -5.69
C ALA A 430 28.24 -4.46 -6.76
N SER A 431 28.28 -5.80 -6.74
CA SER A 431 29.01 -6.61 -7.73
C SER A 431 28.45 -6.47 -9.15
N ILE A 432 27.12 -6.36 -9.28
CA ILE A 432 26.42 -6.17 -10.57
C ILE A 432 26.79 -4.82 -11.23
N ARG A 433 27.03 -3.75 -10.45
CA ARG A 433 27.49 -2.46 -10.99
C ARG A 433 28.91 -2.52 -11.53
N THR A 434 29.79 -3.27 -10.88
CA THR A 434 31.19 -3.41 -11.29
C THR A 434 31.34 -4.24 -12.57
N GLN A 435 30.49 -5.26 -12.75
CA GLN A 435 30.50 -6.09 -13.96
C GLN A 435 29.93 -5.37 -15.18
N ARG A 436 28.92 -4.49 -15.03
CA ARG A 436 28.39 -3.72 -16.16
C ARG A 436 29.36 -2.66 -16.68
N ARG A 437 30.16 -2.00 -15.82
CA ARG A 437 31.22 -1.06 -16.26
C ARG A 437 32.32 -1.78 -17.06
N ARG A 438 32.69 -3.00 -16.67
CA ARG A 438 33.68 -3.79 -17.44
C ARG A 438 33.20 -4.23 -18.81
N CYS A 439 31.90 -4.39 -19.03
CA CYS A 439 31.35 -4.73 -20.34
C CYS A 439 31.18 -3.51 -21.27
N THR A 440 31.22 -2.28 -20.75
CA THR A 440 31.15 -1.05 -21.57
C THR A 440 32.52 -0.47 -21.93
N ASP A 441 33.60 -0.86 -21.24
CA ASP A 441 34.96 -0.31 -21.44
C ASP A 441 35.87 -1.19 -22.33
N VAL A 442 35.32 -2.10 -23.15
CA VAL A 442 36.10 -2.88 -24.13
C VAL A 442 35.66 -2.51 -25.56
N HIS A 443 35.98 -1.29 -25.97
CA HIS A 443 36.48 -0.93 -27.31
C HIS A 443 36.87 0.56 -27.31
N PRO A 444 38.11 0.86 -27.71
CA PRO A 444 38.26 1.57 -28.99
C PRO A 444 39.46 1.11 -29.82
N ASP A 445 39.49 1.60 -31.05
CA ASP A 445 40.60 1.65 -32.02
C ASP A 445 40.88 0.42 -32.89
N PHE A 446 40.49 0.50 -34.17
CA PHE A 446 41.46 0.59 -35.28
C PHE A 446 40.73 1.01 -36.57
N ALA A 447 40.94 2.27 -36.99
CA ALA A 447 40.69 2.74 -38.34
C ALA A 447 42.05 3.16 -38.95
N GLY A 448 42.42 2.48 -40.04
CA GLY A 448 43.26 2.97 -41.15
C GLY A 448 44.72 3.35 -40.91
N ILE A 449 45.65 2.54 -41.43
CA ILE A 449 46.88 3.04 -42.09
C ILE A 449 47.16 2.17 -43.33
N GLU A 450 47.36 2.87 -44.46
CA GLU A 450 47.72 2.38 -45.78
C GLU A 450 49.16 1.84 -45.89
N GLY A 451 49.38 0.95 -46.87
CA GLY A 451 50.54 1.01 -47.75
C GLY A 451 51.70 0.05 -47.49
N GLY A 452 51.99 -0.85 -48.44
CA GLY A 452 53.29 -1.52 -48.50
C GLY A 452 53.34 -2.84 -49.28
N ASN A 453 53.79 -2.77 -50.53
CA ASN A 453 53.89 -3.81 -51.54
C ASN A 453 55.08 -4.80 -51.33
N ARG A 454 55.09 -5.90 -52.11
CA ARG A 454 56.11 -6.97 -52.36
C ARG A 454 55.97 -8.23 -51.47
N GLY A 455 55.94 -9.48 -51.96
CA GLY A 455 56.08 -10.09 -53.29
C GLY A 455 56.60 -11.53 -53.15
N CYS A 456 56.23 -12.43 -54.08
CA CYS A 456 56.73 -13.81 -54.34
C CYS A 456 56.34 -14.88 -53.28
N ASP A 457 55.80 -16.05 -53.60
CA ASP A 457 55.68 -16.84 -54.85
C ASP A 457 54.26 -17.43 -55.03
#